data_AF-A0A2I1CXI4-F1
#
_entry.id   AF-A0A2I1CXI4-F1
#
_cell.length_a   1.000
_cell.length_b   1.000
_cell.length_c   1.000
_cell.angle_alpha   90.00
_cell.angle_beta   90.00
_cell.angle_gamma   90.00
#
_symmetry.space_group_name_H-M   'P 1'
#
loop_
_entity.id
_entity.type
_entity.pdbx_description
1 polymer ?
#
loop_
_entity_poly.entity_id
_entity_poly.type
_entity_poly.pdbx_seq_one_letter_code
_entity_poly.pdbx_strand_id
1 'polypeptide(L)'
;MPCPALDDFDIGWICALAIEAAAASEMLDEKFEPLQEQDAADSNIYTLGRIGNHNIAIACLPVGQYGTTSATTVAKDMLRTFSNSLRVGLMVGVGGGIPSPDHDIRLGDIVISCPDGTSGGVTQYDMGKITVGGKLQRTGSLNSPPRCGWQNCKNQEEFQPT
;
A
#
# COMPACT_ATOMS: atom_id res chain seq x y z
N MET A 1 25.81 -3.13 3.89
CA MET A 1 25.72 -2.82 5.33
C MET A 1 25.01 -3.99 5.99
N PRO A 2 25.43 -4.42 7.20
CA PRO A 2 24.75 -5.50 7.90
C PRO A 2 23.29 -5.12 8.14
N CYS A 3 22.39 -6.10 8.05
CA CYS A 3 20.97 -5.89 8.32
C CYS A 3 20.76 -5.57 9.81
N PRO A 4 20.03 -4.49 10.16
CA PRO A 4 19.55 -4.24 11.51
C PRO A 4 18.66 -5.38 12.04
N ALA A 5 18.34 -5.34 13.34
CA ALA A 5 17.38 -6.29 13.89
C ALA A 5 15.99 -6.07 13.27
N LEU A 6 15.17 -7.12 13.21
CA LEU A 6 13.80 -7.03 12.67
C LEU A 6 12.94 -6.01 13.44
N ASP A 7 13.26 -5.78 14.71
CA ASP A 7 12.57 -4.83 15.58
C ASP A 7 13.07 -3.38 15.44
N ASP A 8 13.95 -3.10 14.47
CA ASP A 8 14.48 -1.76 14.20
C ASP A 8 13.90 -1.12 12.92
N PHE A 9 12.91 -1.74 12.28
CA PHE A 9 12.32 -1.24 11.04
C PHE A 9 11.12 -0.32 11.31
N ASP A 10 11.20 0.94 10.90
CA ASP A 10 10.17 1.94 11.18
C ASP A 10 9.02 1.92 10.16
N ILE A 11 9.34 1.67 8.90
CA ILE A 11 8.43 1.91 7.77
C ILE A 11 8.36 0.68 6.88
N GLY A 12 7.14 0.20 6.65
CA GLY A 12 6.83 -0.80 5.65
C GLY A 12 6.40 -0.12 4.35
N TRP A 13 6.97 -0.49 3.22
CA TRP A 13 6.63 0.06 1.91
C TRP A 13 6.22 -1.09 0.97
N ILE A 14 4.94 -1.18 0.65
CA ILE A 14 4.41 -2.17 -0.29
C ILE A 14 4.20 -1.53 -1.66
N CYS A 15 4.73 -2.18 -2.68
CA CYS A 15 4.56 -1.84 -4.09
C CYS A 15 3.66 -2.86 -4.78
N ALA A 16 2.82 -2.41 -5.72
CA ALA A 16 1.98 -3.28 -6.52
C ALA A 16 2.73 -3.92 -7.70
N LEU A 17 3.70 -3.21 -8.27
CA LEU A 17 4.44 -3.61 -9.46
C LEU A 17 5.95 -3.69 -9.19
N ALA A 18 6.63 -4.59 -9.91
CA ALA A 18 8.08 -4.71 -9.83
C ALA A 18 8.81 -3.42 -10.21
N ILE A 19 8.26 -2.63 -11.15
CA ILE A 19 8.85 -1.33 -11.53
C ILE A 19 8.72 -0.29 -10.41
N GLU A 20 7.64 -0.34 -9.63
CA GLU A 20 7.46 0.52 -8.45
C GLU A 20 8.43 0.12 -7.34
N ALA A 21 8.61 -1.20 -7.12
CA ALA A 21 9.58 -1.72 -6.16
C ALA A 21 11.02 -1.38 -6.55
N ALA A 22 11.35 -1.43 -7.85
CA ALA A 22 12.64 -0.99 -8.36
C ALA A 22 12.88 0.50 -8.08
N ALA A 23 11.88 1.35 -8.37
CA ALA A 23 11.97 2.78 -8.06
C ALA A 23 12.14 3.04 -6.55
N ALA A 24 11.34 2.37 -5.70
CA ALA A 24 11.45 2.46 -4.25
C ALA A 24 12.83 2.01 -3.73
N SER A 25 13.40 0.94 -4.31
CA SER A 25 14.75 0.48 -3.98
C SER A 25 15.81 1.52 -4.29
N GLU A 26 15.69 2.24 -5.42
CA GLU A 26 16.62 3.31 -5.80
C GLU A 26 16.44 4.60 -4.97
N MET A 27 15.33 4.75 -4.26
CA MET A 27 15.13 5.87 -3.33
C MET A 27 15.82 5.67 -1.97
N LEU A 28 16.36 4.49 -1.69
CA LEU A 28 17.08 4.21 -0.46
C LEU A 28 18.46 4.91 -0.46
N ASP A 29 18.79 5.61 0.62
CA ASP A 29 20.14 6.16 0.83
C ASP A 29 21.16 5.02 0.99
N GLU A 30 20.75 3.95 1.66
CA GLU A 30 21.57 2.76 1.91
C GLU A 30 20.74 1.48 1.76
N LYS A 31 21.36 0.44 1.18
CA LYS A 31 20.78 -0.90 1.08
C LYS A 31 21.44 -1.84 2.10
N PHE A 32 20.61 -2.59 2.82
CA PHE A 32 21.06 -3.62 3.75
C PHE A 32 21.15 -4.98 3.06
N GLU A 33 21.85 -5.91 3.71
CA GLU A 33 21.82 -7.31 3.28
C GLU A 33 20.41 -7.91 3.41
N PRO A 34 20.04 -8.89 2.58
CA PRO A 34 18.77 -9.60 2.71
C PRO A 34 18.60 -10.27 4.08
N LEU A 35 17.36 -10.54 4.45
CA LEU A 35 17.07 -11.35 5.64
C LEU A 35 17.72 -12.72 5.52
N GLN A 36 18.46 -13.12 6.56
CA GLN A 36 19.07 -14.44 6.63
C GLN A 36 18.07 -15.51 7.05
N GLU A 37 17.12 -15.13 7.91
CA GLU A 37 16.05 -16.01 8.40
C GLU A 37 14.72 -15.26 8.32
N GLN A 38 13.71 -15.94 7.79
CA GLN A 38 12.34 -15.45 7.64
C GLN A 38 11.39 -16.59 8.01
N ASP A 39 10.23 -16.24 8.56
CA ASP A 39 9.16 -17.20 8.82
C ASP A 39 8.80 -17.95 7.53
N ALA A 40 8.77 -19.28 7.58
CA ALA A 40 8.44 -20.13 6.42
C ALA A 40 7.02 -19.87 5.88
N ALA A 41 6.13 -19.28 6.68
CA ALA A 41 4.80 -18.86 6.26
C ALA A 41 4.78 -17.47 5.60
N ASP A 42 5.86 -16.69 5.70
CA ASP A 42 6.01 -15.43 4.97
C ASP A 42 6.67 -15.70 3.62
N SER A 43 5.94 -15.45 2.54
CA SER A 43 6.42 -15.63 1.17
C SER A 43 6.90 -14.34 0.50
N ASN A 44 6.91 -13.22 1.24
CA ASN A 44 7.36 -11.94 0.74
C ASN A 44 8.86 -11.96 0.51
N ILE A 45 9.29 -11.18 -0.49
CA ILE A 45 10.69 -10.86 -0.73
C ILE A 45 10.89 -9.42 -0.29
N TYR A 46 11.77 -9.21 0.70
CA TYR A 46 12.06 -7.88 1.21
C TYR A 46 13.33 -7.29 0.62
N THR A 47 13.22 -6.03 0.20
CA THR A 47 14.39 -5.15 0.02
C THR A 47 14.49 -4.25 1.23
N LEU A 48 15.64 -4.27 1.89
CA LEU A 48 15.86 -3.56 3.14
C LEU A 48 16.83 -2.41 2.94
N GLY A 49 16.57 -1.31 3.61
CA GLY A 49 17.47 -0.17 3.55
C GLY A 49 17.09 0.95 4.49
N ARG A 50 17.64 2.13 4.21
CA ARG A 50 17.47 3.31 5.04
C ARG A 50 17.21 4.55 4.19
N ILE A 51 16.31 5.40 4.66
CA ILE A 51 16.11 6.76 4.16
C ILE A 51 16.21 7.70 5.37
N GLY A 52 17.21 8.58 5.36
CA GLY A 52 17.58 9.41 6.49
C GLY A 52 17.83 8.56 7.74
N ASN A 53 17.01 8.75 8.77
CA ASN A 53 17.11 8.03 10.04
C ASN A 53 16.11 6.89 10.16
N HIS A 54 15.40 6.53 9.09
CA HIS A 54 14.36 5.51 9.11
C HIS A 54 14.77 4.26 8.37
N ASN A 55 14.67 3.12 9.04
CA ASN A 55 14.86 1.82 8.42
C ASN A 55 13.57 1.41 7.70
N ILE A 56 13.71 1.05 6.42
CA ILE A 56 12.61 0.80 5.49
C ILE A 56 12.64 -0.67 5.06
N ALA A 57 11.49 -1.35 5.16
CA ALA A 57 11.26 -2.67 4.59
C ALA A 57 10.34 -2.56 3.38
N ILE A 58 10.88 -2.81 2.18
CA ILE A 58 10.13 -2.76 0.92
C ILE A 58 9.70 -4.17 0.52
N ALA A 59 8.43 -4.37 0.20
CA ALA A 59 7.92 -5.60 -0.41
C ALA A 59 7.14 -5.29 -1.69
N CYS A 60 7.10 -6.26 -2.61
CA CYS A 60 6.30 -6.17 -3.83
C CYS A 60 5.25 -7.27 -3.84
N LEU A 61 4.06 -6.99 -4.39
CA LEU A 61 3.06 -8.03 -4.64
C LEU A 61 3.61 -9.09 -5.61
N PRO A 62 3.19 -10.36 -5.46
CA PRO A 62 3.57 -11.42 -6.39
C PRO A 62 3.17 -11.08 -7.84
N VAL A 63 4.03 -11.45 -8.79
CA VAL A 63 3.81 -11.18 -10.22
C VAL A 63 2.45 -11.75 -10.67
N GLY A 64 1.64 -10.90 -11.30
CA GLY A 64 0.31 -11.27 -11.81
C GLY A 64 -0.79 -11.33 -10.75
N GLN A 65 -0.47 -11.09 -9.47
CA GLN A 65 -1.46 -10.96 -8.41
C GLN A 65 -1.65 -9.48 -8.06
N TYR A 66 -2.70 -8.88 -8.63
CA TYR A 66 -3.13 -7.53 -8.28
C TYR A 66 -4.38 -7.58 -7.39
N GLY A 67 -4.55 -6.55 -6.57
CA GLY A 67 -5.78 -6.35 -5.81
C GLY A 67 -5.58 -6.31 -4.30
N THR A 68 -6.66 -5.98 -3.60
CA THR A 68 -6.69 -5.73 -2.15
C THR A 68 -6.33 -6.97 -1.33
N THR A 69 -6.70 -8.17 -1.79
CA THR A 69 -6.39 -9.44 -1.10
C THR A 69 -4.89 -9.71 -1.06
N SER A 70 -4.19 -9.57 -2.19
CA SER A 70 -2.75 -9.79 -2.26
C SER A 70 -2.00 -8.78 -1.38
N ALA A 71 -2.35 -7.50 -1.46
CA ALA A 71 -1.79 -6.46 -0.61
C ALA A 71 -2.03 -6.70 0.89
N THR A 72 -3.21 -7.22 1.25
CA THR A 72 -3.52 -7.58 2.64
C THR A 72 -2.63 -8.72 3.14
N THR A 73 -2.38 -9.74 2.32
CA THR A 73 -1.48 -10.85 2.68
C THR A 73 -0.06 -10.33 2.88
N VAL A 74 0.48 -9.58 1.92
CA VAL A 74 1.83 -9.00 2.02
C VAL A 74 1.96 -8.14 3.28
N ALA A 75 0.98 -7.27 3.56
CA ALA A 75 1.00 -6.43 4.75
C ALA A 75 0.93 -7.23 6.07
N LYS A 76 0.11 -8.28 6.13
CA LYS A 76 0.01 -9.15 7.32
C LYS A 76 1.31 -9.90 7.58
N ASP A 77 1.93 -10.43 6.53
CA ASP A 77 3.20 -11.15 6.64
C ASP A 77 4.33 -10.19 7.03
N MET A 78 4.36 -8.98 6.45
CA MET A 78 5.31 -7.93 6.85
C MET A 78 5.15 -7.51 8.31
N LEU A 79 3.90 -7.30 8.78
CA LEU A 79 3.63 -7.03 10.19
C LEU A 79 4.15 -8.12 11.12
N ARG A 80 4.01 -9.38 10.70
CA ARG A 80 4.48 -10.54 11.47
C ARG A 80 6.01 -10.57 11.52
N THR A 81 6.67 -10.37 10.38
CA THR A 81 8.13 -10.44 10.27
C THR A 81 8.83 -9.32 11.04
N PHE A 82 8.31 -8.10 11.00
CA PHE A 82 8.89 -6.94 11.70
C PHE A 82 8.20 -6.64 13.05
N SER A 83 7.50 -7.63 13.62
CA SER A 83 7.11 -7.79 15.04
C SER A 83 6.90 -6.53 15.90
N ASN A 84 6.12 -5.56 15.38
CA ASN A 84 5.66 -4.31 16.01
C ASN A 84 6.60 -3.09 15.96
N SER A 85 7.76 -3.16 15.31
CA SER A 85 8.62 -1.98 15.11
C SER A 85 8.04 -1.02 14.06
N LEU A 86 7.26 -1.56 13.12
CA LEU A 86 6.61 -0.79 12.06
C LEU A 86 5.62 0.22 12.63
N ARG A 87 5.99 1.50 12.54
CA ARG A 87 5.18 2.63 12.97
C ARG A 87 4.22 3.08 11.87
N VAL A 88 4.67 2.95 10.61
CA VAL A 88 3.94 3.36 9.42
C VAL A 88 4.06 2.27 8.35
N GLY A 89 2.95 1.95 7.70
CA GLY A 89 2.94 1.15 6.48
C GLY A 89 2.47 2.03 5.33
N LEU A 90 3.07 1.90 4.14
CA LEU A 90 2.73 2.67 2.95
C LEU A 90 2.48 1.70 1.80
N MET A 91 1.32 1.79 1.17
CA MET A 91 1.08 1.22 -0.15
C MET A 91 1.32 2.33 -1.17
N VAL A 92 2.38 2.20 -1.98
CA VAL A 92 2.76 3.21 -2.98
C VAL A 92 2.81 2.56 -4.34
N GLY A 93 2.24 3.23 -5.34
CA GLY A 93 2.28 2.76 -6.70
C GLY A 93 1.70 3.80 -7.66
N VAL A 94 1.78 3.49 -8.94
CA VAL A 94 1.16 4.30 -9.99
C VAL A 94 -0.35 4.03 -10.04
N GLY A 95 -1.11 5.08 -10.33
CA GLY A 95 -2.56 5.03 -10.46
C GLY A 95 -3.03 5.76 -11.71
N GLY A 96 -4.23 5.41 -12.18
CA GLY A 96 -4.94 6.21 -13.17
C GLY A 96 -5.71 7.34 -12.49
N GLY A 97 -5.73 8.52 -13.12
CA GLY A 97 -6.54 9.66 -12.68
C GLY A 97 -7.69 9.92 -13.65
N ILE A 98 -8.81 10.41 -13.13
CA ILE A 98 -9.97 10.80 -13.93
C ILE A 98 -10.24 12.27 -13.66
N PRO A 99 -9.75 13.19 -14.53
CA PRO A 99 -9.94 14.62 -14.32
C PRO A 99 -11.40 15.01 -14.51
N SER A 100 -11.86 15.98 -13.73
CA SER A 100 -13.17 16.62 -13.88
C SER A 100 -13.05 18.14 -13.73
N PRO A 101 -14.06 18.94 -14.10
CA PRO A 101 -14.00 20.40 -13.93
C PRO A 101 -13.73 20.84 -12.49
N ASP A 102 -14.16 20.04 -11.51
CA ASP A 102 -13.97 20.30 -10.09
C ASP A 102 -12.66 19.68 -9.54
N HIS A 103 -12.03 18.78 -10.29
CA HIS A 103 -10.82 18.06 -9.91
C HIS A 103 -9.81 18.03 -11.07
N ASP A 104 -8.89 19.00 -11.08
CA ASP A 104 -7.80 19.08 -12.05
C ASP A 104 -6.69 18.07 -11.69
N ILE A 105 -6.84 16.82 -12.16
CA ILE A 105 -5.87 15.73 -11.97
C ILE A 105 -5.00 15.61 -13.22
N ARG A 106 -3.68 15.72 -13.06
CA ARG A 106 -2.70 15.72 -14.14
C ARG A 106 -1.64 14.63 -13.95
N LEU A 107 -1.00 14.26 -15.05
CA LEU A 107 0.14 13.34 -15.00
C LEU A 107 1.28 13.98 -14.18
N GLY A 108 1.79 13.24 -13.21
CA GLY A 108 2.82 13.69 -12.28
C GLY A 108 2.27 14.13 -10.92
N ASP A 109 0.94 14.25 -10.77
CA ASP A 109 0.35 14.53 -9.47
C ASP A 109 0.53 13.35 -8.52
N ILE A 110 0.83 13.68 -7.26
CA ILE A 110 0.88 12.72 -6.16
C ILE A 110 -0.43 12.87 -5.39
N VAL A 111 -1.20 11.78 -5.32
CA VAL A 111 -2.45 11.75 -4.56
C VAL A 111 -2.25 10.96 -3.29
N ILE A 112 -2.72 11.52 -2.18
CA ILE A 112 -2.68 10.91 -0.85
C ILE A 112 -4.13 10.64 -0.45
N SER A 113 -4.43 9.41 -0.04
CA SER A 113 -5.76 9.05 0.46
C SER A 113 -6.07 9.81 1.75
N CYS A 114 -7.11 10.66 1.71
CA CYS A 114 -7.56 11.47 2.83
C CYS A 114 -8.87 10.89 3.37
N PRO A 115 -8.91 10.39 4.62
CA PRO A 115 -10.17 9.93 5.21
C PRO A 115 -11.14 11.09 5.40
N ASP A 116 -12.38 10.90 4.97
CA ASP A 116 -13.52 11.75 5.30
C ASP A 116 -14.48 10.96 6.19
N GLY A 117 -15.42 11.62 6.89
CA GLY A 117 -16.21 10.98 7.96
C GLY A 117 -16.87 9.63 7.63
N THR A 118 -17.05 9.28 6.34
CA THR A 118 -17.66 8.03 5.87
C THR A 118 -16.74 7.12 5.03
N SER A 119 -15.48 7.49 4.83
CA SER A 119 -14.50 6.71 4.07
C SER A 119 -13.09 6.78 4.67
N GLY A 120 -12.34 5.68 4.59
CA GLY A 120 -10.94 5.66 5.01
C GLY A 120 -9.97 6.35 4.05
N GLY A 121 -10.47 7.13 3.07
CA GLY A 121 -9.68 7.74 2.00
C GLY A 121 -9.40 6.81 0.83
N VAL A 122 -9.83 5.54 0.90
CA VAL A 122 -9.84 4.60 -0.23
C VAL A 122 -11.22 3.94 -0.33
N THR A 123 -11.85 4.08 -1.49
CA THR A 123 -13.11 3.41 -1.81
C THR A 123 -12.88 2.31 -2.84
N GLN A 124 -13.30 1.09 -2.50
CA GLN A 124 -13.24 -0.06 -3.38
C GLN A 124 -14.54 -0.13 -4.20
N TYR A 125 -14.46 0.08 -5.52
CA TYR A 125 -15.62 0.16 -6.41
C TYR A 125 -16.08 -1.20 -6.97
N ASP A 126 -15.22 -2.21 -6.99
CA ASP A 126 -15.53 -3.56 -7.51
C ASP A 126 -16.46 -4.36 -6.58
N MET A 127 -16.67 -3.92 -5.33
CA MET A 127 -17.66 -4.47 -4.40
C MET A 127 -18.94 -3.62 -4.36
N GLY A 128 -19.58 -3.46 -5.53
CA GLY A 128 -20.94 -2.92 -5.64
C GLY A 128 -21.97 -4.04 -5.76
N LYS A 129 -22.96 -4.09 -4.87
CA LYS A 129 -24.12 -4.98 -5.03
C LYS A 129 -25.21 -4.23 -5.80
N ILE A 130 -25.59 -4.72 -6.98
CA ILE A 130 -26.78 -4.19 -7.68
C ILE A 130 -28.01 -4.69 -6.91
N THR A 131 -28.73 -3.76 -6.29
CA THR A 131 -29.99 -4.08 -5.60
C THR A 131 -31.13 -4.13 -6.63
N VAL A 132 -32.20 -4.88 -6.33
CA VAL A 132 -33.42 -4.94 -7.15
C VAL A 132 -33.91 -3.50 -7.40
N GLY A 133 -33.82 -3.04 -8.64
CA GLY A 133 -34.08 -1.64 -9.03
C GLY A 133 -32.89 -0.88 -9.66
N GLY A 134 -31.75 -1.54 -9.93
CA GLY A 134 -30.66 -0.97 -10.73
C GLY A 134 -29.74 0.02 -9.99
N LYS A 135 -29.93 0.20 -8.68
CA LYS A 135 -29.07 1.06 -7.86
C LYS A 135 -27.85 0.28 -7.37
N LEU A 136 -26.66 0.81 -7.69
CA LEU A 136 -25.38 0.34 -7.16
C LEU A 136 -25.33 0.68 -5.66
N GLN A 137 -25.30 -0.33 -4.80
CA GLN A 137 -25.10 -0.15 -3.36
C GLN A 137 -23.63 -0.44 -3.03
N ARG A 138 -22.93 0.56 -2.48
CA ARG A 138 -21.56 0.43 -1.96
C ARG A 138 -21.57 -0.58 -0.81
N THR A 139 -20.86 -1.70 -0.95
CA THR A 139 -20.84 -2.78 0.05
C THR A 139 -19.59 -2.79 0.93
N GLY A 140 -18.62 -1.89 0.69
CA GLY A 140 -17.40 -1.81 1.49
C GLY A 140 -16.63 -0.49 1.32
N SER A 141 -15.92 -0.11 2.38
CA SER A 141 -14.89 0.93 2.41
C SER A 141 -13.68 0.36 3.16
N LEU A 142 -12.46 0.67 2.73
CA LEU A 142 -11.29 0.36 3.53
C LEU A 142 -11.37 1.16 4.85
N ASN A 143 -10.96 0.53 5.95
CA ASN A 143 -10.96 1.16 7.27
C ASN A 143 -10.18 2.48 7.23
N SER A 144 -10.69 3.48 7.95
CA SER A 144 -9.93 4.70 8.22
C SER A 144 -8.59 4.35 8.88
N PRO A 145 -7.51 5.08 8.55
CA PRO A 145 -6.22 4.81 9.15
C PRO A 145 -6.33 4.95 10.68
N PRO A 146 -5.93 3.94 11.48
CA PRO A 146 -5.70 4.15 12.90
C PRO A 146 -4.59 5.19 13.09
N ARG A 147 -4.51 5.82 14.27
CA ARG A 147 -3.45 6.81 14.59
C ARG A 147 -2.01 6.24 14.47
N CYS A 148 -1.89 4.92 14.35
CA CYS A 148 -0.67 4.17 14.09
C CYS A 148 -1.04 2.91 13.28
N GLY A 149 -0.63 2.83 12.00
CA GLY A 149 -0.74 1.60 11.19
C GLY A 149 -1.36 1.78 9.79
N TRP A 150 -0.57 1.42 8.76
CA TRP A 150 -0.91 1.12 7.35
C TRP A 150 -1.80 2.09 6.55
N GLN A 151 -1.16 2.88 5.69
CA GLN A 151 -1.75 3.66 4.61
C GLN A 151 -1.90 2.79 3.36
N ASN A 152 -3.14 2.49 2.96
CA ASN A 152 -3.44 2.00 1.61
C ASN A 152 -3.67 3.21 0.68
N CYS A 153 -2.97 3.28 -0.45
CA CYS A 153 -3.28 4.18 -1.57
C CYS A 153 -3.68 3.34 -2.78
N LYS A 154 -4.97 3.38 -3.15
CA LYS A 154 -5.49 2.95 -4.45
C LYS A 154 -6.61 3.92 -4.82
N ASN A 155 -6.44 4.70 -5.89
CA ASN A 155 -7.51 5.50 -6.47
C ASN A 155 -8.17 4.72 -7.61
N GLN A 156 -9.48 4.58 -7.53
CA GLN A 156 -10.40 4.69 -8.66
C GLN A 156 -11.58 5.48 -8.10
N GLU A 157 -11.87 6.65 -8.63
CA GLU A 157 -13.15 7.34 -8.41
C GLU A 157 -13.75 7.59 -9.78
N GLU A 158 -14.92 7.01 -10.09
CA GLU A 158 -15.85 7.66 -11.02
C GLU A 158 -17.33 7.36 -10.71
N PHE A 159 -18.14 8.34 -11.06
CA PHE A 159 -19.51 8.63 -10.67
C PHE A 159 -20.58 7.75 -11.37
N GLN A 160 -21.77 7.74 -10.78
CA GLN A 160 -22.95 7.02 -11.29
C GLN A 160 -23.38 7.51 -12.69
N PRO A 161 -23.77 6.61 -13.61
CA PRO A 161 -24.50 7.02 -14.81
C PRO A 161 -25.93 7.42 -14.41
N THR A 162 -26.37 8.58 -14.89
CA THR A 162 -27.78 8.97 -14.97
C THR A 162 -28.60 7.97 -15.76
#